data_AF-A0A314ZGS5-F1
#
_entry.id   AF-A0A314ZGS5-F1
#
_cell.length_a   1.000
_cell.length_b   1.000
_cell.length_c   1.000
_cell.angle_alpha   90.00
_cell.angle_beta   90.00
_cell.angle_gamma   90.00
#
_symmetry.space_group_name_H-M   'P 1'
#
loop_
_entity.id
_entity.type
_entity.pdbx_description
1 polymer ?
#
loop_
_entity_poly.entity_id
_entity_poly.type
_entity_poly.pdbx_seq_one_letter_code
_entity_poly.pdbx_strand_id
1 'polypeptide(L)'
;MGYQFIEWDQGWDYIQKGIMKLKRIVEGLSEPQFNSEEYMRLYTTIYNMCIQKHPHNYSRQLYDKYRETFEEYITSTVLPSVIEKHGECMLQEFVKCWENHKIMIRWLSRFFSFLDDYYIAQNHTSYPGLNEVGLNCFRNMVYQKVNANVRFAVLVLIGKEREGEQIDRALLKNVIDIFVEIGMGQMDAYEKDFEGYMLIDTRDYYSHKASRWIWEDTYTNYMLKAEECLRRERDRVSHYLHPSSEKKLVENVKHWLVVLNVTQLIEKKHSDSGCSAWLTVDNVEELSRKFIANVILEQEVPAQGSTLVQQAEDAAMQE
;
A
#
# COMPACT_ATOMS: atom_id res chain seq x y z
N MET A 1 -11.88 -19.79 -36.81
CA MET A 1 -12.29 -20.80 -35.82
C MET A 1 -13.70 -21.26 -36.18
N GLY A 2 -13.96 -22.57 -36.20
CA GLY A 2 -15.29 -23.11 -36.46
C GLY A 2 -16.11 -23.16 -35.17
N TYR A 3 -17.39 -22.79 -35.25
CA TYR A 3 -18.34 -22.93 -34.14
C TYR A 3 -18.48 -24.41 -33.75
N GLN A 4 -18.27 -24.72 -32.48
CA GLN A 4 -18.49 -26.06 -31.92
C GLN A 4 -19.45 -25.95 -30.74
N PHE A 5 -20.51 -26.77 -30.76
CA PHE A 5 -21.40 -26.90 -29.61
C PHE A 5 -20.72 -27.70 -28.50
N ILE A 6 -20.75 -27.18 -27.28
CA ILE A 6 -20.13 -27.73 -26.08
C ILE A 6 -21.17 -27.71 -24.96
N GLU A 7 -21.46 -28.89 -24.43
CA GLU A 7 -22.30 -29.05 -23.24
C GLU A 7 -21.58 -28.50 -22.00
N TRP A 8 -22.36 -28.01 -21.02
CA TRP A 8 -21.81 -27.38 -19.82
C TRP A 8 -20.76 -28.24 -19.11
N ASP A 9 -21.11 -29.49 -18.78
CA ASP A 9 -20.24 -30.38 -17.99
C ASP A 9 -18.92 -30.68 -18.72
N GLN A 10 -18.99 -30.87 -20.04
CA GLN A 10 -17.81 -31.13 -20.87
C GLN A 10 -16.89 -29.91 -20.93
N GLY A 11 -17.46 -28.72 -21.19
CA GLY A 11 -16.69 -27.49 -21.29
C GLY A 11 -16.08 -27.09 -19.95
N TRP A 12 -16.86 -27.17 -18.88
CA TRP A 12 -16.42 -26.80 -17.54
C TRP A 12 -15.37 -27.76 -16.99
N ASP A 13 -15.50 -29.08 -17.17
CA ASP A 13 -14.46 -30.06 -16.78
C ASP A 13 -13.10 -29.76 -17.44
N TYR A 14 -13.12 -29.39 -18.73
CA TYR A 14 -11.91 -29.00 -19.44
C TYR A 14 -11.30 -27.70 -18.89
N ILE A 15 -12.13 -26.68 -18.65
CA ILE A 15 -11.69 -25.40 -18.07
C ILE A 15 -11.13 -25.62 -16.66
N GLN A 16 -11.78 -26.45 -15.84
CA GLN A 16 -11.32 -26.78 -14.48
C GLN A 16 -9.96 -27.47 -14.48
N LYS A 17 -9.65 -28.33 -15.46
CA LYS A 17 -8.30 -28.90 -15.61
C LYS A 17 -7.26 -27.82 -15.87
N GLY A 18 -7.58 -26.83 -16.70
CA GLY A 18 -6.74 -25.65 -16.92
C GLY A 18 -6.55 -24.83 -15.64
N ILE A 19 -7.63 -24.56 -14.91
CA ILE A 19 -7.59 -23.84 -13.63
C ILE A 19 -6.74 -24.61 -12.60
N MET A 20 -6.89 -25.93 -12.51
CA MET A 20 -6.12 -26.75 -11.58
C MET A 20 -4.62 -26.74 -11.93
N LYS A 21 -4.27 -26.82 -13.21
CA LYS A 21 -2.89 -26.64 -13.68
C LYS A 21 -2.35 -25.26 -13.25
N LEU A 22 -3.13 -24.20 -13.44
CA LEU A 22 -2.75 -22.85 -13.00
C LEU A 22 -2.53 -22.76 -11.48
N LYS A 23 -3.45 -23.32 -10.68
CA LYS A 23 -3.32 -23.41 -9.21
C LYS A 23 -2.00 -24.08 -8.82
N ARG A 24 -1.63 -25.19 -9.47
CA ARG A 24 -0.35 -25.88 -9.22
C ARG A 24 0.87 -25.03 -9.59
N ILE A 25 0.82 -24.31 -10.71
CA ILE A 25 1.90 -23.41 -11.15
C ILE A 25 2.13 -22.30 -10.13
N VAL A 26 1.06 -21.64 -9.66
CA VAL A 26 1.20 -20.55 -8.67
C VAL A 26 1.66 -21.04 -7.31
N GLU A 27 1.31 -22.27 -6.93
CA GLU A 27 1.85 -22.93 -5.72
C GLU A 27 3.29 -23.44 -5.86
N GLY A 28 3.92 -23.24 -7.02
CA GLY A 28 5.31 -23.64 -7.26
C GLY A 28 5.50 -25.15 -7.40
N LEU A 29 4.43 -25.90 -7.68
CA LEU A 29 4.52 -27.32 -7.98
C LEU A 29 5.13 -27.52 -9.37
N SER A 30 5.79 -28.66 -9.57
CA SER A 30 6.46 -28.98 -10.84
C SER A 30 5.45 -29.21 -11.97
N GLU A 31 5.04 -28.13 -12.62
CA GLU A 31 4.14 -28.11 -13.78
C GLU A 31 4.75 -27.22 -14.89
N PRO A 32 4.68 -27.66 -16.16
CA PRO A 32 5.11 -26.81 -17.26
C PRO A 32 4.19 -25.59 -17.40
N GLN A 33 4.77 -24.45 -17.76
CA GLN A 33 4.01 -23.25 -18.10
C GLN A 33 3.03 -23.53 -19.26
N PHE A 34 1.96 -22.74 -19.34
CA PHE A 34 1.03 -22.85 -20.46
C PHE A 34 1.71 -22.52 -21.77
N ASN A 35 1.59 -23.42 -22.75
CA ASN A 35 2.00 -23.15 -24.12
C ASN A 35 0.86 -22.48 -24.91
N SER A 36 1.17 -21.99 -26.12
CA SER A 36 0.20 -21.29 -26.97
C SER A 36 -0.99 -22.18 -27.38
N GLU A 37 -0.79 -23.49 -27.54
CA GLU A 37 -1.84 -24.43 -27.92
C GLU A 37 -2.83 -24.66 -26.77
N GLU A 38 -2.34 -24.87 -25.55
CA GLU A 38 -3.17 -25.00 -24.35
C GLU A 38 -3.97 -23.72 -24.08
N TYR A 39 -3.32 -22.56 -24.19
CA TYR A 39 -3.99 -21.27 -24.08
C TYR A 39 -5.11 -21.14 -25.13
N MET A 40 -4.79 -21.38 -26.41
CA MET A 40 -5.77 -21.26 -27.49
C MET A 40 -6.94 -22.21 -27.32
N ARG A 41 -6.71 -23.44 -26.85
CA ARG A 41 -7.78 -24.40 -26.58
C ARG A 41 -8.68 -23.94 -25.44
N LEU A 42 -8.12 -23.48 -24.31
CA LEU A 42 -8.91 -22.95 -23.19
C LEU A 42 -9.75 -21.76 -23.61
N TYR A 43 -9.12 -20.79 -24.28
CA TYR A 43 -9.82 -19.61 -24.82
C TYR A 43 -10.92 -20.01 -25.80
N THR A 44 -10.63 -20.90 -26.76
CA THR A 44 -11.61 -21.32 -27.78
C THR A 44 -12.79 -22.06 -27.17
N THR A 45 -12.55 -22.89 -26.14
CA THR A 45 -13.63 -23.56 -25.39
C THR A 45 -14.54 -22.54 -24.72
N ILE A 46 -13.98 -21.59 -23.98
CA ILE A 46 -14.74 -20.51 -23.31
C ILE A 46 -15.51 -19.67 -24.34
N TYR A 47 -14.85 -19.26 -25.43
CA TYR A 47 -15.45 -18.53 -26.54
C TYR A 47 -16.67 -19.26 -27.11
N ASN A 48 -16.51 -20.53 -27.49
CA ASN A 48 -17.58 -21.35 -28.05
C ASN A 48 -18.78 -21.46 -27.09
N MET A 49 -18.53 -21.68 -25.80
CA MET A 49 -19.57 -21.73 -24.76
C MET A 49 -20.32 -20.39 -24.58
N CYS A 50 -19.65 -19.26 -24.84
CA CYS A 50 -20.25 -17.92 -24.72
C CYS A 50 -21.07 -17.51 -25.97
N ILE A 51 -20.70 -17.96 -27.17
CA ILE A 51 -21.40 -17.61 -28.42
C ILE A 51 -22.57 -18.55 -28.76
N GLN A 52 -22.76 -19.61 -27.98
CA GLN A 52 -23.89 -20.53 -28.12
C GLN A 52 -25.24 -19.81 -27.94
N LYS A 53 -26.26 -20.29 -28.68
CA LYS A 53 -27.63 -19.76 -28.60
C LYS A 53 -28.32 -20.24 -27.32
N HIS A 54 -29.27 -19.43 -26.84
CA HIS A 54 -30.16 -19.80 -25.73
C HIS A 54 -30.83 -21.17 -26.00
N PRO A 55 -30.94 -22.08 -25.00
CA PRO A 55 -30.62 -21.92 -23.58
C PRO A 55 -29.16 -22.19 -23.18
N HIS A 56 -28.28 -22.51 -24.13
CA HIS A 56 -26.91 -22.98 -23.88
C HIS A 56 -25.88 -21.85 -23.93
N ASN A 57 -26.30 -20.60 -23.76
CA ASN A 57 -25.38 -19.47 -23.61
C ASN A 57 -24.88 -19.44 -22.17
N TYR A 58 -23.62 -19.82 -21.97
CA TYR A 58 -23.07 -20.00 -20.64
C TYR A 58 -22.29 -18.78 -20.11
N SER A 59 -22.37 -17.62 -20.78
CA SER A 59 -21.55 -16.44 -20.44
C SER A 59 -21.71 -16.02 -18.97
N ARG A 60 -22.95 -15.93 -18.49
CA ARG A 60 -23.24 -15.59 -17.08
C ARG A 60 -22.69 -16.64 -16.12
N GLN A 61 -22.91 -17.92 -16.43
CA GLN A 61 -22.48 -19.02 -15.58
C GLN A 61 -20.94 -19.12 -15.50
N LEU A 62 -20.25 -18.85 -16.61
CA LEU A 62 -18.78 -18.78 -16.67
C LEU A 62 -18.24 -17.57 -15.88
N TYR A 63 -18.92 -16.42 -15.93
CA TYR A 63 -18.57 -15.27 -15.12
C TYR A 63 -18.70 -15.55 -13.62
N ASP A 64 -19.80 -16.20 -13.20
CA ASP A 64 -19.98 -16.60 -11.80
C ASP A 64 -18.91 -17.61 -11.37
N LYS A 65 -18.60 -18.59 -12.23
CA LYS A 65 -17.53 -19.58 -11.98
C LYS A 65 -16.13 -18.98 -11.93
N TYR A 66 -15.87 -17.92 -12.69
CA TYR A 66 -14.62 -17.17 -12.62
C TYR A 66 -14.41 -16.59 -11.22
N ARG A 67 -15.43 -15.95 -10.64
CA ARG A 67 -15.40 -15.44 -9.26
C ARG A 67 -15.24 -16.58 -8.25
N GLU A 68 -16.07 -17.61 -8.34
CA GLU A 68 -16.03 -18.77 -7.44
C GLU A 68 -14.64 -19.45 -7.40
N THR A 69 -13.93 -19.46 -8.54
CA THR A 69 -12.58 -20.02 -8.62
C THR A 69 -11.59 -19.30 -7.70
N PHE A 70 -11.67 -17.98 -7.59
CA PHE A 70 -10.87 -17.21 -6.64
C PHE A 70 -11.32 -17.43 -5.21
N GLU A 71 -12.63 -17.39 -4.96
CA GLU A 71 -13.18 -17.57 -3.62
C GLU A 71 -12.78 -18.93 -3.02
N GLU A 72 -12.84 -19.99 -3.82
CA GLU A 72 -12.42 -21.34 -3.44
C GLU A 72 -10.91 -21.41 -3.16
N TYR A 73 -10.07 -20.89 -4.07
CA TYR A 73 -8.62 -20.87 -3.88
C TYR A 73 -8.21 -20.08 -2.63
N ILE A 74 -8.82 -18.92 -2.43
CA ILE A 74 -8.57 -18.06 -1.27
C ILE A 74 -8.95 -18.80 0.02
N THR A 75 -10.15 -19.37 0.07
CA THR A 75 -10.68 -20.00 1.28
C THR A 75 -9.91 -21.26 1.66
N SER A 76 -9.53 -22.07 0.67
CA SER A 76 -8.89 -23.36 0.89
C SER A 76 -7.37 -23.27 1.11
N THR A 77 -6.70 -22.28 0.51
CA THR A 77 -5.23 -22.25 0.42
C THR A 77 -4.63 -20.97 0.97
N VAL A 78 -5.04 -19.81 0.44
CA VAL A 78 -4.41 -18.52 0.77
C VAL A 78 -4.68 -18.09 2.21
N LEU A 79 -5.94 -18.13 2.63
CA LEU A 79 -6.31 -17.60 3.94
C LEU A 79 -5.72 -18.42 5.10
N PRO A 80 -5.78 -19.77 5.08
CA PRO A 80 -5.10 -20.58 6.10
C PRO A 80 -3.59 -20.32 6.15
N SER A 81 -2.91 -20.24 5.01
CA SER A 81 -1.44 -20.09 4.98
C SER A 81 -0.96 -18.78 5.62
N VAL A 82 -1.73 -17.71 5.48
CA VAL A 82 -1.41 -16.40 6.07
C VAL A 82 -1.79 -16.34 7.55
N ILE A 83 -2.97 -16.83 7.95
CA ILE A 83 -3.47 -16.72 9.33
C ILE A 83 -2.65 -17.58 10.31
N GLU A 84 -2.13 -18.72 9.86
CA GLU A 84 -1.31 -19.61 10.69
C GLU A 84 0.08 -19.04 11.03
N LYS A 85 0.50 -17.97 10.36
CA LYS A 85 1.81 -17.33 10.53
C LYS A 85 1.69 -16.03 11.30
N HIS A 86 2.79 -15.63 11.94
CA HIS A 86 2.89 -14.38 12.71
C HIS A 86 4.16 -13.61 12.39
N GLY A 87 4.15 -12.30 12.67
CA GLY A 87 5.31 -11.42 12.50
C GLY A 87 5.84 -11.42 11.07
N GLU A 88 7.16 -11.48 10.92
CA GLU A 88 7.83 -11.41 9.62
C GLU A 88 7.46 -12.58 8.68
N CYS A 89 7.32 -13.80 9.22
CA CYS A 89 6.89 -14.96 8.45
C CYS A 89 5.48 -14.77 7.85
N MET A 90 4.60 -14.07 8.57
CA MET A 90 3.27 -13.71 8.07
C MET A 90 3.37 -12.73 6.91
N LEU A 91 4.24 -11.71 7.04
CA LEU A 91 4.45 -10.72 5.98
C LEU A 91 5.00 -11.35 4.70
N GLN A 92 5.96 -12.26 4.84
CA GLN A 92 6.53 -13.00 3.70
C GLN A 92 5.47 -13.84 2.98
N GLU A 93 4.63 -14.55 3.74
CA GLU A 93 3.55 -15.34 3.15
C GLU A 93 2.49 -14.43 2.52
N PHE A 94 2.13 -13.33 3.16
CA PHE A 94 1.17 -12.37 2.63
C PHE A 94 1.62 -11.79 1.27
N VAL A 95 2.90 -11.40 1.16
CA VAL A 95 3.50 -10.94 -0.10
C VAL A 95 3.47 -12.04 -1.16
N LYS A 96 3.92 -13.26 -0.80
CA LYS A 96 3.90 -14.41 -1.71
C LYS A 96 2.49 -14.69 -2.25
N CYS A 97 1.49 -14.73 -1.36
CA CYS A 97 0.11 -14.97 -1.73
C CYS A 97 -0.44 -13.88 -2.66
N TRP A 98 -0.10 -12.61 -2.42
CA TRP A 98 -0.49 -11.52 -3.31
C TRP A 98 0.10 -11.65 -4.71
N GLU A 99 1.40 -11.95 -4.83
CA GLU A 99 2.06 -12.16 -6.13
C GLU A 99 1.47 -13.35 -6.88
N ASN A 100 1.24 -14.46 -6.18
CA ASN A 100 0.56 -15.63 -6.74
C ASN A 100 -0.85 -15.29 -7.23
N HIS A 101 -1.59 -14.51 -6.46
CA HIS A 101 -2.93 -14.05 -6.82
C HIS A 101 -2.90 -13.16 -8.07
N LYS A 102 -1.94 -12.22 -8.19
CA LYS A 102 -1.75 -11.39 -9.40
C LYS A 102 -1.46 -12.25 -10.64
N ILE A 103 -0.63 -13.28 -10.51
CA ILE A 103 -0.37 -14.24 -11.61
C ILE A 103 -1.66 -14.97 -12.00
N MET A 104 -2.43 -15.42 -11.02
CA MET A 104 -3.70 -16.11 -11.25
C MET A 104 -4.72 -15.21 -11.94
N ILE A 105 -4.87 -13.94 -11.52
CA ILE A 105 -5.69 -12.93 -12.19
C ILE A 105 -5.25 -12.79 -13.65
N ARG A 106 -3.95 -12.56 -13.90
CA ARG A 106 -3.44 -12.36 -15.26
C ARG A 106 -3.76 -13.54 -16.19
N TRP A 107 -3.63 -14.77 -15.73
CA TRP A 107 -3.93 -15.95 -16.55
C TRP A 107 -5.43 -16.18 -16.72
N LEU A 108 -6.22 -16.11 -15.65
CA LEU A 108 -7.66 -16.32 -15.73
C LEU A 108 -8.33 -15.22 -16.57
N SER A 109 -7.99 -13.95 -16.38
CA SER A 109 -8.54 -12.88 -17.23
C SER A 109 -8.18 -13.07 -18.71
N ARG A 110 -7.02 -13.69 -19.03
CA ARG A 110 -6.67 -14.02 -20.42
C ARG A 110 -7.50 -15.17 -20.99
N PHE A 111 -7.71 -16.24 -20.22
CA PHE A 111 -8.55 -17.36 -20.67
C PHE A 111 -10.00 -16.93 -20.86
N PHE A 112 -10.51 -16.08 -19.96
CA PHE A 112 -11.89 -15.62 -19.93
C PHE A 112 -12.11 -14.27 -20.64
N SER A 113 -11.11 -13.71 -21.32
CA SER A 113 -11.13 -12.35 -21.90
C SER A 113 -12.33 -12.06 -22.80
N PHE A 114 -12.89 -13.07 -23.46
CA PHE A 114 -14.11 -12.90 -24.25
C PHE A 114 -15.31 -12.41 -23.42
N LEU A 115 -15.37 -12.73 -22.12
CA LEU A 115 -16.41 -12.20 -21.23
C LEU A 115 -16.27 -10.69 -21.03
N ASP A 116 -15.05 -10.16 -20.90
CA ASP A 116 -14.82 -8.70 -20.84
C ASP A 116 -15.25 -8.05 -22.17
N ASP A 117 -14.79 -8.61 -23.29
CA ASP A 117 -15.00 -8.04 -24.63
C ASP A 117 -16.48 -8.01 -25.06
N TYR A 118 -17.29 -8.97 -24.59
CA TYR A 118 -18.67 -9.14 -25.06
C TYR A 118 -19.70 -9.04 -23.93
N TYR A 119 -19.64 -9.93 -22.94
CA TYR A 119 -20.69 -10.06 -21.93
C TYR A 119 -20.73 -8.86 -20.98
N ILE A 120 -19.57 -8.44 -20.49
CA ILE A 120 -19.41 -7.32 -19.57
C ILE A 120 -19.56 -6.00 -20.32
N ALA A 121 -18.98 -5.87 -21.52
CA ALA A 121 -19.19 -4.70 -22.37
C ALA A 121 -20.69 -4.40 -22.63
N GLN A 122 -21.50 -5.43 -22.85
CA GLN A 122 -22.95 -5.29 -23.02
C GLN A 122 -23.72 -4.93 -21.74
N ASN A 123 -23.13 -5.19 -20.56
CA ASN A 123 -23.77 -5.04 -19.25
C ASN A 123 -22.91 -4.24 -18.25
N HIS A 124 -22.15 -3.25 -18.75
CA HIS A 124 -21.09 -2.55 -18.01
C HIS A 124 -21.55 -1.89 -16.70
N THR A 125 -22.83 -1.52 -16.59
CA THR A 125 -23.39 -0.95 -15.35
C THR A 125 -23.60 -2.00 -14.24
N SER A 126 -23.71 -3.28 -14.60
CA SER A 126 -24.11 -4.36 -13.71
C SER A 126 -22.96 -5.29 -13.30
N TYR A 127 -21.87 -5.32 -14.08
CA TYR A 127 -20.77 -6.27 -13.87
C TYR A 127 -19.40 -5.58 -13.92
N PRO A 128 -18.58 -5.70 -12.85
CA PRO A 128 -17.18 -5.28 -12.90
C PRO A 128 -16.36 -6.14 -13.87
N GLY A 129 -15.26 -5.57 -14.37
CA GLY A 129 -14.34 -6.29 -15.26
C GLY A 129 -13.66 -7.47 -14.57
N LEU A 130 -13.20 -8.48 -15.34
CA LEU A 130 -12.60 -9.69 -14.76
C LEU A 130 -11.38 -9.40 -13.86
N ASN A 131 -10.56 -8.43 -14.24
CA ASN A 131 -9.41 -8.01 -13.44
C ASN A 131 -9.86 -7.43 -12.08
N GLU A 132 -10.86 -6.55 -12.12
CA GLU A 132 -11.44 -5.91 -10.93
C GLU A 132 -12.09 -6.95 -10.00
N VAL A 133 -12.82 -7.94 -10.55
CA VAL A 133 -13.36 -9.06 -9.77
C VAL A 133 -12.24 -9.80 -9.02
N GLY A 134 -11.15 -10.12 -9.72
CA GLY A 134 -10.01 -10.81 -9.14
C GLY A 134 -9.37 -10.03 -7.97
N LEU A 135 -9.16 -8.72 -8.16
CA LEU A 135 -8.61 -7.84 -7.12
C LEU A 135 -9.58 -7.72 -5.92
N ASN A 136 -10.87 -7.55 -6.19
CA ASN A 136 -11.91 -7.46 -5.16
C ASN A 136 -12.03 -8.74 -4.33
N CYS A 137 -11.87 -9.93 -4.92
CA CYS A 137 -11.84 -11.18 -4.17
C CYS A 137 -10.74 -11.17 -3.10
N PHE A 138 -9.51 -10.78 -3.45
CA PHE A 138 -8.42 -10.72 -2.47
C PHE A 138 -8.63 -9.61 -1.45
N ARG A 139 -9.07 -8.41 -1.88
CA ARG A 139 -9.37 -7.28 -0.99
C ARG A 139 -10.38 -7.68 0.08
N ASN A 140 -11.50 -8.26 -0.32
CA ASN A 140 -12.62 -8.55 0.56
C ASN A 140 -12.41 -9.80 1.42
N MET A 141 -11.71 -10.82 0.90
CA MET A 141 -11.59 -12.11 1.60
C MET A 141 -10.28 -12.30 2.35
N VAL A 142 -9.18 -11.69 1.89
CA VAL A 142 -7.86 -11.83 2.51
C VAL A 142 -7.50 -10.54 3.23
N TYR A 143 -7.32 -9.45 2.49
CA TYR A 143 -6.80 -8.19 3.03
C TYR A 143 -7.63 -7.68 4.20
N GLN A 144 -8.97 -7.58 4.07
CA GLN A 144 -9.84 -7.13 5.17
C GLN A 144 -9.73 -7.98 6.45
N LYS A 145 -9.39 -9.26 6.34
CA LYS A 145 -9.25 -10.16 7.50
C LYS A 145 -7.88 -10.04 8.17
N VAL A 146 -6.83 -9.78 7.39
CA VAL A 146 -5.44 -9.82 7.88
C VAL A 146 -4.81 -8.43 8.06
N ASN A 147 -5.43 -7.36 7.56
CA ASN A 147 -4.82 -6.02 7.52
C ASN A 147 -4.34 -5.51 8.89
N ALA A 148 -5.08 -5.79 9.96
CA ALA A 148 -4.74 -5.34 11.31
C ALA A 148 -3.47 -6.03 11.81
N ASN A 149 -3.35 -7.34 11.57
CA ASN A 149 -2.19 -8.14 11.95
C ASN A 149 -0.97 -7.79 11.09
N VAL A 150 -1.16 -7.61 9.79
CA VAL A 150 -0.12 -7.17 8.85
C VAL A 150 0.40 -5.78 9.26
N ARG A 151 -0.50 -4.82 9.48
CA ARG A 151 -0.17 -3.48 9.97
C ARG A 151 0.63 -3.58 11.26
N PHE A 152 0.16 -4.34 12.24
CA PHE A 152 0.85 -4.50 13.52
C PHE A 152 2.28 -5.02 13.34
N ALA A 153 2.47 -6.07 12.53
CA ALA A 153 3.78 -6.62 12.24
C ALA A 153 4.70 -5.60 11.55
N VAL A 154 4.18 -4.81 10.61
CA VAL A 154 4.92 -3.72 9.95
C VAL A 154 5.36 -2.66 10.96
N LEU A 155 4.46 -2.18 11.83
CA LEU A 155 4.79 -1.17 12.83
C LEU A 155 5.87 -1.67 13.81
N VAL A 156 5.80 -2.95 14.22
CA VAL A 156 6.84 -3.57 15.03
C VAL A 156 8.20 -3.56 14.32
N LEU A 157 8.26 -3.87 13.02
CA LEU A 157 9.51 -3.82 12.26
C LEU A 157 10.07 -2.40 12.14
N ILE A 158 9.21 -1.40 11.91
CA ILE A 158 9.61 0.01 11.90
C ILE A 158 10.17 0.41 13.28
N GLY A 159 9.52 0.00 14.37
CA GLY A 159 9.99 0.22 15.73
C GLY A 159 11.37 -0.39 16.00
N LYS A 160 11.60 -1.64 15.59
CA LYS A 160 12.90 -2.31 15.68
C LYS A 160 13.99 -1.55 14.93
N GLU A 161 13.70 -1.11 13.71
CA GLU A 161 14.66 -0.33 12.93
C GLU A 161 14.96 1.03 13.58
N ARG A 162 13.97 1.67 14.22
CA ARG A 162 14.18 2.90 15.00
C ARG A 162 15.18 2.70 16.14
N GLU A 163 15.10 1.57 16.84
CA GLU A 163 16.08 1.20 17.86
C GLU A 163 17.45 0.73 17.29
N GLY A 164 17.58 0.63 15.97
CA GLY A 164 18.85 0.32 15.29
C GLY A 164 19.02 -1.15 14.91
N GLU A 165 17.97 -1.97 15.05
CA GLU A 165 17.97 -3.34 14.55
C GLU A 165 17.95 -3.36 13.01
N GLN A 166 18.58 -4.39 12.43
CA GLN A 166 18.49 -4.65 11.01
C GLN A 166 17.16 -5.33 10.69
N ILE A 167 16.50 -4.88 9.62
CA ILE A 167 15.24 -5.43 9.14
C ILE A 167 15.31 -5.68 7.64
N ASP A 168 14.42 -6.54 7.14
CA ASP A 168 14.22 -6.68 5.70
C ASP A 168 13.39 -5.50 5.15
N ARG A 169 14.10 -4.45 4.71
CA ARG A 169 13.49 -3.27 4.06
C ARG A 169 12.76 -3.62 2.76
N ALA A 170 13.21 -4.65 2.04
CA ALA A 170 12.58 -5.06 0.78
C ALA A 170 11.22 -5.74 1.05
N LEU A 171 11.15 -6.57 2.10
CA LEU A 171 9.88 -7.12 2.57
C LEU A 171 8.90 -6.01 2.97
N LEU A 172 9.36 -5.01 3.74
CA LEU A 172 8.51 -3.87 4.10
C LEU A 172 8.00 -3.13 2.85
N LYS A 173 8.88 -2.83 1.89
CA LYS A 173 8.48 -2.17 0.63
C LYS A 173 7.37 -2.96 -0.07
N ASN A 174 7.54 -4.27 -0.20
CA ASN A 174 6.55 -5.13 -0.86
C ASN A 174 5.21 -5.13 -0.12
N VAL A 175 5.22 -5.19 1.22
CA VAL A 175 3.98 -5.14 2.01
C VAL A 175 3.29 -3.78 1.88
N ILE A 176 4.06 -2.68 1.91
CA ILE A 176 3.53 -1.33 1.74
C ILE A 176 2.93 -1.14 0.34
N ASP A 177 3.57 -1.68 -0.69
CA ASP A 177 3.03 -1.64 -2.05
C ASP A 177 1.69 -2.34 -2.15
N ILE A 178 1.45 -3.42 -1.40
CA ILE A 178 0.14 -4.09 -1.36
C ILE A 178 -0.94 -3.15 -0.81
N PHE A 179 -0.65 -2.35 0.22
CA PHE A 179 -1.61 -1.36 0.74
C PHE A 179 -2.00 -0.32 -0.32
N VAL A 180 -1.09 0.01 -1.24
CA VAL A 180 -1.36 0.93 -2.37
C VAL A 180 -2.10 0.21 -3.50
N GLU A 181 -1.64 -0.97 -3.91
CA GLU A 181 -2.21 -1.75 -5.01
C GLU A 181 -3.66 -2.18 -4.73
N ILE A 182 -3.98 -2.53 -3.48
CA ILE A 182 -5.34 -2.94 -3.05
C ILE A 182 -6.36 -1.79 -3.15
N GLY A 183 -5.90 -0.54 -3.10
CA GLY A 183 -6.75 0.63 -3.31
C GLY A 183 -7.22 0.80 -4.75
N MET A 184 -6.73 0.00 -5.71
CA MET A 184 -7.16 0.00 -7.12
C MET A 184 -7.14 1.40 -7.75
N GLY A 185 -6.06 2.16 -7.50
CA GLY A 185 -5.90 3.54 -7.96
C GLY A 185 -6.34 4.60 -6.94
N GLN A 186 -6.96 4.20 -5.83
CA GLN A 186 -7.21 5.05 -4.67
C GLN A 186 -6.15 4.81 -3.59
N MET A 187 -5.85 5.84 -2.79
CA MET A 187 -4.89 5.75 -1.67
C MET A 187 -5.58 5.44 -0.34
N ASP A 188 -6.89 5.16 -0.33
CA ASP A 188 -7.70 5.01 0.88
C ASP A 188 -7.20 3.87 1.77
N ALA A 189 -6.87 2.72 1.19
CA ALA A 189 -6.31 1.58 1.92
C ALA A 189 -4.96 1.94 2.56
N TYR A 190 -4.05 2.57 1.81
CA TYR A 190 -2.77 3.03 2.35
C TYR A 190 -2.95 4.08 3.46
N GLU A 191 -3.74 5.13 3.22
CA GLU A 191 -3.89 6.23 4.16
C GLU A 191 -4.61 5.82 5.45
N LYS A 192 -5.70 5.07 5.34
CA LYS A 192 -6.56 4.71 6.49
C LYS A 192 -6.09 3.46 7.20
N ASP A 193 -5.67 2.43 6.47
CA ASP A 193 -5.33 1.15 7.07
C ASP A 193 -3.87 1.06 7.48
N PHE A 194 -3.00 1.97 7.04
CA PHE A 194 -1.58 1.99 7.39
C PHE A 194 -1.06 3.36 7.84
N GLU A 195 -1.04 4.38 6.98
CA GLU A 195 -0.35 5.66 7.23
C GLU A 195 -0.83 6.33 8.51
N GLY A 196 -2.15 6.41 8.73
CA GLY A 196 -2.71 7.02 9.93
C GLY A 196 -2.23 6.35 11.22
N TYR A 197 -2.15 5.02 11.24
CA TYR A 197 -1.65 4.28 12.40
C TYR A 197 -0.14 4.42 12.58
N MET A 198 0.62 4.45 11.48
CA MET A 198 2.05 4.69 11.51
C MET A 198 2.38 6.08 12.06
N LEU A 199 1.61 7.11 11.72
CA LEU A 199 1.76 8.46 12.27
C LEU A 199 1.44 8.52 13.77
N ILE A 200 0.47 7.74 14.25
CA ILE A 200 0.14 7.63 15.68
C ILE A 200 1.28 6.93 16.44
N ASP A 201 1.75 5.79 15.93
CA ASP A 201 2.86 5.05 16.53
C ASP A 201 4.14 5.91 16.57
N THR A 202 4.41 6.64 15.49
CA THR A 202 5.56 7.57 15.40
C THR A 202 5.48 8.69 16.42
N ARG A 203 4.30 9.30 16.58
CA ARG A 203 4.05 10.29 17.62
C ARG A 203 4.40 9.71 18.99
N ASP A 204 3.83 8.55 19.31
CA ASP A 204 3.96 7.97 20.64
C ASP A 204 5.42 7.63 20.92
N TYR A 205 6.12 7.07 19.94
CA TYR A 205 7.56 6.80 19.99
C TYR A 205 8.39 8.05 20.30
N TYR A 206 8.23 9.12 19.51
CA TYR A 206 9.05 10.32 19.67
C TYR A 206 8.68 11.16 20.89
N SER A 207 7.42 11.13 21.34
CA SER A 207 7.00 11.74 22.60
C SER A 207 7.74 11.13 23.81
N HIS A 208 7.86 9.80 23.85
CA HIS A 208 8.63 9.11 24.89
C HIS A 208 10.13 9.38 24.78
N LYS A 209 10.71 9.35 23.56
CA LYS A 209 12.13 9.66 23.36
C LYS A 209 12.46 11.10 23.78
N ALA A 210 11.65 12.08 23.38
CA ALA A 210 11.82 13.47 23.74
C ALA A 210 11.82 13.66 25.26
N SER A 211 10.81 13.14 25.95
CA SER A 211 10.70 13.23 27.41
C SER A 211 11.93 12.68 28.13
N ARG A 212 12.46 11.55 27.66
CA ARG A 212 13.67 10.94 28.18
C ARG A 212 14.93 11.79 27.91
N TRP A 213 15.11 12.24 26.67
CA TRP A 213 16.30 13.01 26.27
C TRP A 213 16.34 14.41 26.90
N ILE A 214 15.19 15.03 27.15
CA ILE A 214 15.14 16.32 27.87
C ILE A 214 15.73 16.18 29.28
N TRP A 215 15.46 15.05 29.94
CA TRP A 215 16.02 14.78 31.26
C TRP A 215 17.49 14.36 31.21
N GLU A 216 17.86 13.47 30.28
CA GLU A 216 19.17 12.81 30.26
C GLU A 216 20.29 13.59 29.55
N ASP A 217 19.98 14.28 28.43
CA ASP A 217 21.01 14.84 27.54
C ASP A 217 21.32 16.31 27.85
N THR A 218 22.29 16.92 27.15
CA THR A 218 22.44 18.38 27.04
C THR A 218 21.60 18.92 25.88
N TYR A 219 21.32 20.23 25.84
CA TYR A 219 20.61 20.88 24.74
C TYR A 219 21.25 20.55 23.38
N THR A 220 22.58 20.66 23.27
CA THR A 220 23.30 20.36 22.01
C THR A 220 23.12 18.92 21.59
N ASN A 221 23.27 17.96 22.51
CA ASN A 221 23.10 16.54 22.21
C ASN A 221 21.65 16.21 21.82
N TYR A 222 20.67 16.83 22.48
CA TYR A 222 19.27 16.69 22.13
C TYR A 222 19.00 17.13 20.69
N MET A 223 19.48 18.32 20.31
CA MET A 223 19.25 18.86 18.97
C MET A 223 19.91 18.01 17.88
N LEU A 224 21.12 17.49 18.13
CA LEU A 224 21.79 16.56 17.21
C LEU A 224 20.99 15.25 17.04
N LYS A 225 20.48 14.68 18.14
CA LYS A 225 19.61 13.49 18.08
C LYS A 225 18.31 13.78 17.32
N ALA A 226 17.71 14.95 17.52
CA ALA A 226 16.49 15.34 16.83
C ALA A 226 16.69 15.49 15.32
N GLU A 227 17.79 16.12 14.89
CA GLU A 227 18.17 16.24 13.48
C GLU A 227 18.41 14.86 12.85
N GLU A 228 19.14 14.00 13.54
CA GLU A 228 19.39 12.63 13.06
C GLU A 228 18.09 11.83 12.93
N CYS A 229 17.14 12.00 13.87
CA CYS A 229 15.83 11.35 13.77
C CYS A 229 15.06 11.79 12.52
N LEU A 230 15.04 13.09 12.22
CA LEU A 230 14.38 13.62 11.02
C LEU A 230 15.03 13.08 9.74
N ARG A 231 16.36 13.00 9.71
CA ARG A 231 17.11 12.43 8.59
C ARG A 231 16.77 10.94 8.40
N ARG A 232 16.73 10.16 9.49
CA ARG A 232 16.38 8.73 9.46
C ARG A 232 14.94 8.47 9.04
N GLU A 233 13.98 9.33 9.43
CA GLU A 233 12.58 9.16 8.98
C GLU A 233 12.41 9.51 7.51
N ARG A 234 13.11 10.52 6.98
CA ARG A 234 13.18 10.76 5.52
C ARG A 234 13.76 9.57 4.77
N ASP A 235 14.84 8.99 5.30
CA ASP A 235 15.47 7.79 4.73
C ASP A 235 14.48 6.61 4.67
N ARG A 236 13.69 6.40 5.72
CA ARG A 236 12.65 5.35 5.72
C ARG A 236 11.61 5.56 4.65
N VAL A 237 11.18 6.81 4.46
CA VAL A 237 10.20 7.12 3.42
C VAL A 237 10.75 6.80 2.04
N SER A 238 11.98 7.22 1.74
CA SER A 238 12.59 6.96 0.44
C SER A 238 12.83 5.47 0.16
N HIS A 239 13.00 4.65 1.19
CA HIS A 239 13.30 3.22 1.04
C HIS A 239 12.06 2.35 0.90
N TYR A 240 11.01 2.57 1.71
CA TYR A 240 9.89 1.63 1.76
C TYR A 240 8.49 2.23 1.99
N LEU A 241 8.35 3.53 2.24
CA LEU A 241 7.01 4.15 2.36
C LEU A 241 6.62 4.85 1.06
N HIS A 242 5.34 5.21 0.96
CA HIS A 242 4.88 6.00 -0.17
C HIS A 242 5.35 7.48 -0.01
N PRO A 243 5.81 8.16 -1.08
CA PRO A 243 6.32 9.54 -1.00
C PRO A 243 5.32 10.54 -0.43
N SER A 244 4.01 10.29 -0.56
CA SER A 244 2.97 11.15 0.03
C SER A 244 3.06 11.26 1.56
N SER A 245 3.71 10.31 2.21
CA SER A 245 3.87 10.29 3.66
C SER A 245 5.01 11.16 4.17
N GLU A 246 5.95 11.58 3.30
CA GLU A 246 7.15 12.30 3.75
C GLU A 246 6.82 13.55 4.54
N LYS A 247 5.99 14.42 3.96
CA LYS A 247 5.59 15.69 4.58
C LYS A 247 4.89 15.46 5.92
N LYS A 248 3.88 14.58 5.95
CA LYS A 248 3.08 14.27 7.13
C LYS A 248 3.95 13.68 8.25
N LEU A 249 4.86 12.76 7.92
CA LEU A 249 5.75 12.10 8.86
C LEU A 249 6.78 13.07 9.44
N VAL A 250 7.45 13.83 8.59
CA VAL A 250 8.47 14.81 9.01
C VAL A 250 7.86 15.89 9.90
N GLU A 251 6.68 16.41 9.56
CA GLU A 251 5.96 17.40 10.38
C GLU A 251 5.56 16.82 11.74
N ASN A 252 5.07 15.58 11.77
CA ASN A 252 4.72 14.89 13.02
C ASN A 252 5.95 14.75 13.92
N VAL A 253 7.07 14.23 13.40
CA VAL A 253 8.31 14.06 14.17
C VAL A 253 8.86 15.39 14.67
N LYS A 254 8.87 16.43 13.82
CA LYS A 254 9.26 17.81 14.20
C LYS A 254 8.39 18.34 15.34
N HIS A 255 7.09 18.13 15.27
CA HIS A 255 6.15 18.62 16.28
C HIS A 255 6.42 18.01 17.66
N TRP A 256 6.56 16.68 17.72
CA TRP A 256 6.74 15.96 18.99
C TRP A 256 8.15 16.08 19.56
N LEU A 257 9.18 16.19 18.73
CA LEU A 257 10.54 16.41 19.22
C LEU A 257 10.82 17.87 19.60
N VAL A 258 10.33 18.85 18.84
CA VAL A 258 10.77 20.25 19.00
C VAL A 258 9.65 21.14 19.48
N VAL A 259 8.53 21.19 18.76
CA VAL A 259 7.49 22.21 18.98
C VAL A 259 6.86 22.09 20.37
N LEU A 260 6.47 20.88 20.79
CA LEU A 260 5.84 20.67 22.09
C LEU A 260 6.80 20.88 23.27
N ASN A 261 8.10 20.69 23.05
CA ASN A 261 9.11 20.75 24.09
C ASN A 261 9.90 22.07 24.08
N VAL A 262 9.48 23.05 23.27
CA VAL A 262 10.25 24.28 23.02
C VAL A 262 10.61 25.03 24.30
N THR A 263 9.68 25.17 25.24
CA THR A 263 9.91 25.87 26.51
C THR A 263 10.99 25.18 27.35
N GLN A 264 10.91 23.85 27.49
CA GLN A 264 11.88 23.06 28.24
C GLN A 264 13.26 23.09 27.58
N LEU A 265 13.31 23.09 26.24
CA LEU A 265 14.56 23.18 25.49
C LEU A 265 15.24 24.56 25.65
N ILE A 266 14.44 25.64 25.72
CA ILE A 266 14.95 26.99 26.00
C ILE A 266 15.56 27.03 27.41
N GLU A 267 14.82 26.59 28.43
CA GLU A 267 15.29 26.55 29.81
C GLU A 267 16.59 25.74 29.94
N LYS A 268 16.63 24.57 29.30
CA LYS A 268 17.80 23.70 29.27
C LYS A 268 19.01 24.36 28.59
N LYS A 269 18.80 25.07 27.48
CA LYS A 269 19.87 25.84 26.82
C LYS A 269 20.45 26.91 27.74
N HIS A 270 19.61 27.60 28.52
CA HIS A 270 20.07 28.60 29.48
C HIS A 270 20.87 27.95 30.62
N SER A 271 20.41 26.80 31.12
CA SER A 271 21.13 26.04 32.14
C SER A 271 22.50 25.54 31.66
N ASP A 272 22.58 24.98 30.44
CA ASP A 272 23.80 24.39 29.90
C ASP A 272 24.85 25.45 29.49
N SER A 273 24.42 26.64 29.10
CA SER A 273 25.31 27.73 28.66
C SER A 273 25.86 28.59 29.80
N GLY A 274 25.41 28.38 31.05
CA GLY A 274 25.89 29.11 32.23
C GLY A 274 25.67 30.63 32.17
N CYS A 275 24.88 31.12 31.22
CA CYS A 275 24.71 32.55 30.97
C CYS A 275 23.33 33.00 31.47
N SER A 276 23.27 33.47 32.72
CA SER A 276 22.08 34.12 33.32
C SER A 276 21.97 35.59 32.91
N ALA A 277 22.26 35.92 31.65
CA ALA A 277 22.07 37.25 31.11
C ALA A 277 20.73 37.27 30.36
N TRP A 278 19.78 37.98 30.95
CA TRP A 278 18.44 38.29 30.44
C TRP A 278 18.44 38.58 28.94
N LEU A 279 18.11 37.56 28.14
CA LEU A 279 17.81 37.70 26.73
C LEU A 279 16.32 37.41 26.59
N THR A 280 15.57 38.48 26.33
CA THR A 280 14.16 38.44 25.98
C THR A 280 13.94 37.52 24.77
N VAL A 281 12.71 37.01 24.67
CA VAL A 281 12.19 36.12 23.61
C VAL A 281 12.61 36.53 22.19
N ASP A 282 12.99 37.79 21.99
CA ASP A 282 13.39 38.38 20.71
C ASP A 282 14.80 37.98 20.22
N ASN A 283 15.72 37.51 21.09
CA ASN A 283 17.03 36.99 20.62
C ASN A 283 17.06 35.46 20.42
N VAL A 284 15.90 34.81 20.54
CA VAL A 284 15.66 33.43 20.09
C VAL A 284 15.51 33.38 18.56
N GLU A 285 15.32 34.53 17.91
CA GLU A 285 15.01 34.61 16.49
C GLU A 285 16.15 34.21 15.54
N GLU A 286 17.44 34.36 15.83
CA GLU A 286 18.45 34.20 14.77
C GLU A 286 18.89 32.74 14.52
N LEU A 287 18.91 31.90 15.56
CA LEU A 287 19.23 30.46 15.44
C LEU A 287 17.97 29.60 15.29
N SER A 288 16.85 30.04 15.88
CA SER A 288 15.55 29.46 15.54
C SER A 288 15.12 29.89 14.13
N ARG A 289 15.44 31.07 13.57
CA ARG A 289 15.13 31.38 12.15
C ARG A 289 15.81 30.44 11.17
N LYS A 290 17.05 29.97 11.35
CA LYS A 290 17.61 29.05 10.33
C LYS A 290 16.95 27.67 10.32
N PHE A 291 16.51 27.17 11.47
CA PHE A 291 15.81 25.89 11.58
C PHE A 291 14.29 26.05 11.33
N ILE A 292 13.66 27.07 11.90
CA ILE A 292 12.23 27.42 11.75
C ILE A 292 11.94 28.08 10.39
N ALA A 293 12.78 28.95 9.83
CA ALA A 293 12.55 29.51 8.48
C ALA A 293 12.76 28.46 7.38
N ASN A 294 13.66 27.48 7.53
CA ASN A 294 13.67 26.31 6.63
C ASN A 294 12.42 25.44 6.81
N VAL A 295 11.89 25.35 8.03
CA VAL A 295 10.66 24.60 8.32
C VAL A 295 9.39 25.32 7.82
N ILE A 296 9.40 26.66 7.71
CA ILE A 296 8.28 27.49 7.21
C ILE A 296 8.36 27.70 5.69
N LEU A 297 9.54 27.90 5.11
CA LEU A 297 9.71 28.10 3.65
C LEU A 297 9.26 26.89 2.82
N GLU A 298 9.38 25.65 3.34
CA GLU A 298 8.87 24.45 2.65
C GLU A 298 7.32 24.34 2.67
N GLN A 299 6.62 25.14 3.48
CA GLN A 299 5.15 25.15 3.54
C GLN A 299 4.50 26.31 2.75
N GLU A 300 5.21 27.38 2.42
CA GLU A 300 4.63 28.55 1.71
C GLU A 300 4.69 28.48 0.18
N VAL A 301 5.54 27.62 -0.41
CA VAL A 301 5.67 27.50 -1.87
C VAL A 301 4.37 27.03 -2.58
N PRO A 302 3.51 26.15 -2.03
CA PRO A 302 2.28 25.75 -2.71
C PRO A 302 1.16 26.80 -2.65
N ALA A 303 1.17 27.70 -1.64
CA ALA A 303 0.09 28.67 -1.43
C ALA A 303 0.31 29.97 -2.25
N GLN A 304 1.56 30.38 -2.46
CA GLN A 304 1.86 31.53 -3.32
C GLN A 304 1.80 31.16 -4.81
N GLY A 305 2.12 29.91 -5.17
CA GLY A 305 1.98 29.40 -6.54
C GLY A 305 0.53 29.37 -7.03
N SER A 306 -0.43 28.95 -6.20
CA SER A 306 -1.86 28.94 -6.58
C SER A 306 -2.46 30.34 -6.68
N THR A 307 -2.03 31.26 -5.81
CA THR A 307 -2.54 32.65 -5.81
C THR A 307 -2.02 33.46 -7.00
N LEU A 308 -0.77 33.23 -7.43
CA LEU A 308 -0.19 33.88 -8.61
C LEU A 308 -0.75 33.32 -9.93
N VAL A 309 -1.12 32.03 -9.97
CA VAL A 309 -1.80 31.43 -11.14
C VAL A 309 -3.22 31.97 -11.28
N GLN A 310 -3.96 32.10 -10.17
CA GLN A 310 -5.32 32.67 -10.18
C GLN A 310 -5.32 34.16 -10.63
N GLN A 311 -4.34 34.95 -10.17
CA GLN A 311 -4.21 36.36 -10.56
C GLN A 311 -3.75 36.55 -12.02
N ALA A 312 -2.98 35.61 -12.57
CA ALA A 312 -2.60 35.62 -13.98
C ALA A 312 -3.77 35.22 -14.91
N GLU A 313 -4.63 34.29 -14.48
CA GLU A 313 -5.85 33.91 -15.21
C GLU A 313 -6.91 35.03 -15.20
N ASP A 314 -7.09 35.73 -14.07
CA ASP A 314 -8.04 36.84 -13.96
C ASP A 314 -7.61 38.08 -14.76
N ALA A 315 -6.29 38.33 -14.89
CA ALA A 315 -5.76 39.43 -15.71
C ALA A 315 -5.89 39.16 -17.23
N ALA A 316 -5.82 37.90 -17.65
CA ALA A 316 -5.94 37.50 -19.06
C ALA A 316 -7.40 37.48 -19.58
N MET A 317 -8.39 37.53 -18.68
CA MET A 317 -9.83 37.60 -19.04
C MET A 317 -10.38 39.03 -19.11
N GLN A 318 -9.58 40.04 -18.77
CA GLN A 318 -9.96 41.47 -18.80
C GLN A 318 -9.33 42.27 -19.95
N GLU A 319 -8.54 41.64 -20.82
CA GLU A 319 -8.17 42.12 -22.17
C GLU A 319 -9.02 41.41 -23.23
#